data_AF-A0A162L9G1-F1
#
_entry.id   AF-A0A162L9G1-F1
#
_cell.length_a   1.000
_cell.length_b   1.000
_cell.length_c   1.000
_cell.angle_alpha   90.00
_cell.angle_beta   90.00
_cell.angle_gamma   90.00
#
_symmetry.space_group_name_H-M   'P 1'
#
loop_
_entity.id
_entity.type
_entity.pdbx_description
1 polymer ?
#
loop_
_entity_poly.entity_id
_entity_poly.type
_entity_poly.pdbx_seq_one_letter_code
_entity_poly.pdbx_strand_id
1 'polypeptide(L)'
;QRQDPAAALALYEQSLEIATRLAQQSDGIEARTDLLASHYKISTVTTGARRIASLQQALDIALQLEAAGQLTVDQAGWPDILRRALAEAEGSE
;
A
#
# COMPACT_ATOMS: atom_id res chain seq x y z
N GLN A 1 7.30 15.53 18.80
CA GLN A 1 6.24 14.52 18.99
C GLN A 1 6.80 13.17 18.55
N ARG A 2 6.81 12.17 19.41
CA ARG A 2 7.21 10.80 19.03
C ARG A 2 6.00 10.20 18.30
N GLN A 3 6.09 10.00 16.99
CA GLN A 3 5.12 9.13 16.31
C GLN A 3 5.24 7.75 16.97
N ASP A 4 4.15 7.26 17.55
CA ASP A 4 4.08 5.92 18.12
C ASP A 4 3.76 4.95 16.97
N PRO A 5 4.71 4.10 16.55
CA PRO A 5 4.50 3.19 15.43
C PRO A 5 3.33 2.21 15.68
N ALA A 6 3.09 1.83 16.94
CA ALA A 6 1.99 0.94 17.29
C ALA A 6 0.64 1.65 17.16
N ALA A 7 0.54 2.90 17.60
CA ALA A 7 -0.68 3.69 17.43
C ALA A 7 -0.95 4.00 15.94
N ALA A 8 0.09 4.30 15.17
CA ALA A 8 -0.03 4.51 13.72
C ALA A 8 -0.48 3.24 13.00
N LEU A 9 0.11 2.08 13.35
CA LEU A 9 -0.26 0.79 12.80
C LEU A 9 -1.75 0.48 13.03
N ALA A 10 -2.23 0.66 14.27
CA ALA A 10 -3.63 0.41 14.59
C ALA A 10 -4.60 1.30 13.78
N LEU A 11 -4.23 2.56 13.52
CA LEU A 11 -5.02 3.46 12.67
C LEU A 11 -4.97 3.03 11.19
N TYR A 12 -3.81 2.60 10.70
CA TYR A 12 -3.67 2.12 9.33
C TYR A 12 -4.39 0.80 9.08
N GLU A 13 -4.41 -0.12 10.05
CA GLU A 13 -5.20 -1.36 9.97
C GLU A 13 -6.70 -1.07 9.90
N GLN A 14 -7.20 -0.12 10.69
CA GLN A 14 -8.60 0.32 10.62
C GLN A 14 -8.93 0.95 9.25
N SER A 15 -8.04 1.81 8.75
CA SER A 15 -8.18 2.38 7.40
C SER A 15 -8.18 1.29 6.33
N LEU A 16 -7.32 0.29 6.47
CA LEU A 16 -7.20 -0.83 5.55
C LEU A 16 -8.50 -1.65 5.50
N GLU A 17 -9.12 -1.91 6.66
CA GLU A 17 -10.38 -2.63 6.73
C GLU A 17 -11.50 -1.89 6.00
N ILE A 18 -11.60 -0.57 6.18
CA ILE A 18 -12.59 0.27 5.49
C ILE A 18 -12.33 0.27 3.98
N ALA A 19 -11.09 0.50 3.55
CA ALA A 19 -10.71 0.52 2.14
C ALA A 19 -10.99 -0.84 1.45
N THR A 20 -10.73 -1.95 2.15
CA THR A 20 -11.03 -3.30 1.67
C THR A 20 -12.53 -3.50 1.43
N ARG A 21 -13.37 -3.10 2.39
CA ARG A 21 -14.83 -3.18 2.25
C ARG A 21 -15.35 -2.30 1.12
N LEU A 22 -14.79 -1.09 0.95
CA LEU A 22 -15.15 -0.18 -0.15
C LEU A 22 -14.75 -0.74 -1.51
N ALA A 23 -13.55 -1.31 -1.63
CA ALA A 23 -13.08 -1.95 -2.86
C ALA A 23 -13.91 -3.20 -3.24
N GLN A 24 -14.48 -3.90 -2.26
CA GLN A 24 -15.41 -5.01 -2.51
C GLN A 24 -16.80 -4.55 -2.96
N GLN A 25 -17.23 -3.35 -2.54
CA GLN A 25 -18.55 -2.81 -2.88
C GLN A 25 -18.53 -1.95 -4.14
N SER A 26 -17.37 -1.44 -4.55
CA SER A 26 -17.19 -0.68 -5.77
C SER A 26 -15.83 -0.95 -6.40
N ASP A 27 -15.80 -1.10 -7.72
CA ASP A 27 -14.57 -1.12 -8.54
C ASP A 27 -13.95 0.29 -8.73
N GLY A 28 -14.33 1.24 -7.85
CA GLY A 28 -13.90 2.62 -7.91
C GLY A 28 -12.38 2.73 -7.83
N ILE A 29 -11.82 3.54 -8.74
CA ILE A 29 -10.38 3.83 -8.78
C ILE A 29 -9.93 4.37 -7.42
N GLU A 30 -10.70 5.31 -6.85
CA GLU A 30 -10.44 5.95 -5.56
C GLU A 30 -10.22 4.93 -4.43
N ALA A 31 -11.13 3.96 -4.29
CA ALA A 31 -11.03 2.91 -3.26
C ALA A 31 -9.78 2.04 -3.42
N ARG A 32 -9.37 1.72 -4.66
CA ARG A 32 -8.13 0.98 -4.92
C ARG A 32 -6.89 1.81 -4.59
N THR A 33 -6.89 3.11 -4.92
CA THR A 33 -5.81 4.02 -4.52
C THR A 33 -5.68 4.16 -3.01
N ASP A 34 -6.79 4.26 -2.29
CA ASP A 34 -6.79 4.33 -0.82
C ASP A 34 -6.30 3.04 -0.18
N LEU A 35 -6.66 1.89 -0.76
CA LEU A 35 -6.19 0.58 -0.34
C LEU A 35 -4.66 0.46 -0.51
N LEU A 36 -4.13 0.86 -1.68
CA LEU A 36 -2.70 0.94 -1.95
C LEU A 36 -1.99 1.85 -0.94
N ALA A 37 -2.50 3.06 -0.73
CA ALA A 37 -1.92 4.03 0.20
C ALA A 37 -1.90 3.50 1.64
N SER A 38 -2.92 2.75 2.05
CA SER A 38 -3.00 2.14 3.37
C SER A 38 -1.93 1.08 3.56
N HIS A 39 -1.77 0.16 2.60
CA HIS A 39 -0.69 -0.83 2.61
C HIS A 39 0.70 -0.20 2.60
N TYR A 40 0.91 0.83 1.80
CA TYR A 40 2.17 1.57 1.79
C TYR A 40 2.46 2.19 3.17
N LYS A 41 1.49 2.84 3.82
CA LYS A 41 1.64 3.40 5.16
C LYS A 41 1.96 2.33 6.22
N ILE A 42 1.35 1.15 6.15
CA ILE A 42 1.70 0.03 7.05
C ILE A 42 3.17 -0.38 6.85
N SER A 43 3.64 -0.41 5.61
CA SER A 43 5.03 -0.78 5.31
C SER A 43 6.06 0.19 5.89
N THR A 44 5.72 1.46 6.10
CA THR A 44 6.65 2.46 6.66
C THR A 44 6.79 2.37 8.17
N VAL A 45 5.86 1.70 8.85
CA VAL A 45 5.84 1.54 10.33
C VAL A 45 6.04 0.10 10.79
N THR A 46 6.29 -0.83 9.87
CA THR A 46 6.51 -2.26 10.15
C THR A 46 7.86 -2.73 9.61
N THR A 47 8.31 -3.93 10.00
CA THR A 47 9.57 -4.55 9.57
C THR A 47 9.37 -6.03 9.20
N GLY A 48 10.41 -6.65 8.62
CA GLY A 48 10.44 -8.07 8.22
C GLY A 48 9.28 -8.47 7.31
N ALA A 49 8.83 -9.73 7.44
CA ALA A 49 7.70 -10.31 6.72
C ALA A 49 6.45 -9.41 6.64
N ARG A 50 6.15 -8.64 7.70
CA ARG A 50 4.98 -7.75 7.70
C ARG A 50 5.14 -6.54 6.76
N ARG A 51 6.34 -5.97 6.72
CA ARG A 51 6.68 -4.90 5.78
C ARG A 51 6.64 -5.42 4.35
N ILE A 52 7.25 -6.59 4.11
CA ILE A 52 7.28 -7.26 2.80
C ILE A 52 5.85 -7.51 2.30
N ALA A 53 5.01 -8.17 3.10
CA ALA A 53 3.62 -8.45 2.72
C ALA A 53 2.82 -7.18 2.39
N SER A 54 3.03 -6.10 3.15
CA SER A 54 2.35 -4.82 2.90
C SER A 54 2.81 -4.17 1.59
N LEU A 55 4.11 -4.22 1.28
CA LEU A 55 4.65 -3.73 0.00
C LEU A 55 4.16 -4.57 -1.18
N GLN A 56 4.06 -5.89 -1.02
CA GLN A 56 3.51 -6.79 -2.04
C GLN A 56 2.07 -6.40 -2.41
N GLN A 57 1.21 -6.21 -1.40
CA GLN A 57 -0.19 -5.83 -1.63
C GLN A 57 -0.32 -4.45 -2.29
N ALA A 58 0.47 -3.47 -1.86
CA ALA A 58 0.50 -2.16 -2.50
C ALA A 58 0.95 -2.27 -3.98
N LEU A 59 1.98 -3.07 -4.26
CA LEU A 59 2.48 -3.29 -5.62
C LEU A 59 1.43 -3.96 -6.51
N ASP A 60 0.77 -5.01 -6.03
CA ASP A 60 -0.26 -5.72 -6.80
C ASP A 60 -1.39 -4.78 -7.24
N ILE A 61 -1.84 -3.90 -6.34
CA ILE A 61 -2.88 -2.90 -6.67
C ILE A 61 -2.35 -1.87 -7.68
N ALA A 62 -1.10 -1.41 -7.53
CA ALA A 62 -0.50 -0.47 -8.47
C ALA A 62 -0.43 -1.05 -9.89
N LEU A 63 -0.06 -2.33 -10.01
CA LEU A 63 -0.02 -3.06 -11.28
C LEU A 63 -1.40 -3.24 -11.90
N GLN A 64 -2.43 -3.51 -11.08
CA GLN A 64 -3.81 -3.60 -11.56
C GLN A 64 -4.31 -2.25 -12.09
N LEU A 65 -4.01 -1.15 -11.39
CA LEU A 65 -4.35 0.20 -11.83
C LEU A 65 -3.60 0.59 -13.11
N GLU A 66 -2.32 0.24 -13.22
CA GLU A 66 -1.49 0.46 -14.42
C GLU A 66 -2.06 -0.32 -15.62
N ALA A 67 -2.32 -1.62 -15.46
CA ALA A 67 -2.86 -2.47 -16.51
C ALA A 67 -4.24 -2.01 -17.00
N ALA A 68 -5.03 -1.39 -16.12
CA ALA A 68 -6.32 -0.82 -16.46
C ALA A 68 -6.24 0.61 -17.05
N GLY A 69 -5.04 1.20 -17.14
CA GLY A 69 -4.85 2.58 -17.60
C GLY A 69 -5.44 3.63 -16.66
N GLN A 70 -5.52 3.31 -15.36
CA GLN A 70 -6.20 4.10 -14.33
C GLN A 70 -5.25 4.92 -13.46
N LEU A 71 -3.93 4.79 -13.67
CA LEU A 71 -2.94 5.68 -13.06
C LEU A 71 -2.89 7.01 -13.81
N THR A 72 -2.90 8.11 -13.06
CA THR A 72 -2.62 9.42 -13.64
C THR A 72 -1.11 9.58 -13.92
N VAL A 73 -0.72 10.64 -14.64
CA VAL A 73 0.69 10.95 -14.92
C VAL A 73 1.52 11.04 -13.64
N ASP A 74 0.95 11.64 -12.59
CA ASP A 74 1.63 11.78 -11.29
C ASP A 74 1.77 10.44 -10.54
N GLN A 75 0.97 9.44 -10.92
CA GLN A 75 0.94 8.11 -10.29
C GLN A 75 1.71 7.06 -11.06
N ALA A 76 2.15 7.37 -12.29
CA ALA A 76 2.85 6.42 -13.17
C ALA A 76 4.12 5.83 -12.56
N GLY A 77 4.77 6.54 -11.64
CA GLY A 77 5.97 6.05 -10.94
C GLY A 77 5.72 5.11 -9.77
N TRP A 78 4.47 4.91 -9.34
CA TRP A 78 4.17 4.12 -8.14
C TRP A 78 4.64 2.67 -8.20
N PRO A 79 4.41 1.91 -9.30
CA PRO A 79 4.89 0.52 -9.37
C PRO A 79 6.40 0.40 -9.16
N ASP A 80 7.20 1.30 -9.75
CA ASP A 80 8.66 1.27 -9.61
C ASP A 80 9.14 1.64 -8.21
N ILE A 81 8.49 2.62 -7.57
CA ILE A 81 8.77 2.98 -6.18
C ILE A 81 8.51 1.77 -5.27
N LEU A 82 7.38 1.08 -5.46
CA LEU A 82 6.97 -0.07 -4.66
C LEU A 82 7.89 -1.28 -4.90
N ARG A 83 8.30 -1.55 -6.15
CA ARG A 83 9.28 -2.60 -6.47
C ARG A 83 10.62 -2.36 -5.78
N ARG A 84 11.12 -1.12 -5.81
CA ARG A 84 12.39 -0.78 -5.13
C ARG A 84 12.28 -0.97 -3.62
N ALA A 85 11.21 -0.45 -3.02
CA ALA A 85 10.99 -0.60 -1.58
C ALA A 85 10.85 -2.07 -1.16
N LEU A 86 10.21 -2.90 -1.98
CA LEU A 86 10.07 -4.34 -1.75
C LEU A 86 11.43 -5.05 -1.82
N ALA A 87 12.22 -4.81 -2.87
CA ALA A 87 13.55 -5.39 -3.00
C ALA A 87 14.48 -4.99 -1.83
N GLU A 88 14.40 -3.73 -1.38
CA GLU A 88 15.11 -3.28 -0.18
C GLU A 88 14.64 -3.99 1.10
N ALA A 89 13.34 -4.27 1.22
CA ALA A 89 12.79 -5.00 2.36
C ALA A 89 13.23 -6.46 2.39
N GLU A 90 13.17 -7.15 1.25
CA GLU A 90 13.58 -8.55 1.10
C GLU A 90 15.09 -8.74 1.28
N GLY A 91 15.90 -7.79 0.81
CA GLY A 91 17.36 -7.83 1.00
C GLY A 91 17.84 -7.45 2.41
N SER A 92 16.93 -7.02 3.29
CA SER A 92 17.23 -6.64 4.68
C SER A 92 16.79 -7.68 5.72
N GLU A 93 16.17 -8.79 5.31
CA GLU A 93 15.92 -9.96 6.17
C GLU A 93 17.17 -10.86 6.29
#